data_AF-A0A2N7XVX0-F1
#
_entry.id   AF-A0A2N7XVX0-F1
#
_cell.length_a   1.000
_cell.length_b   1.000
_cell.length_c   1.000
_cell.angle_alpha   90.00
_cell.angle_beta   90.00
_cell.angle_gamma   90.00
#
_symmetry.space_group_name_H-M   'P 1'
#
loop_
_entity.id
_entity.type
_entity.pdbx_description
1 polymer ?
#
loop_
_entity_poly.entity_id
_entity_poly.type
_entity_poly.pdbx_seq_one_letter_code
_entity_poly.pdbx_strand_id
1 'polypeptide(L)'
;MPKPYELLALYDKSLIVNGQEDEAMYDLELWSSYAEYLILHSLLNDVEIMDLTYLKEMERVSRFVYSRSKEAWLQDLNNIISSARKLLDDGGVLVVSSGDVGSPPIADKNFIKYLVEDIAAPAAEYDDDDGTRIDMGIESGDVPFSFALLGSLHRECITRNEQAFLGLNSLQLMELFKEKYSNEFNKCK
;
A
#
# COMPACT_ATOMS: atom_id res chain seq x y z
N MET A 1 19.86 -4.60 -4.17
CA MET A 1 18.65 -5.39 -3.90
C MET A 1 19.04 -6.74 -3.32
N PRO A 2 18.34 -7.21 -2.27
CA PRO A 2 18.53 -8.54 -1.71
C PRO A 2 18.16 -9.63 -2.72
N LYS A 3 18.61 -10.86 -2.47
CA LYS A 3 18.22 -12.01 -3.28
C LYS A 3 16.77 -12.43 -2.97
N PRO A 4 16.05 -13.04 -3.93
CA PRO A 4 14.65 -13.43 -3.72
C PRO A 4 14.39 -14.27 -2.46
N TYR A 5 15.28 -15.22 -2.13
CA TYR A 5 15.13 -16.04 -0.92
C TYR A 5 15.29 -15.24 0.38
N GLU A 6 16.03 -14.13 0.35
CA GLU A 6 16.20 -13.24 1.51
C GLU A 6 14.93 -12.41 1.73
N LEU A 7 14.26 -12.00 0.66
CA LEU A 7 12.97 -11.31 0.72
C LEU A 7 11.86 -12.25 1.22
N LEU A 8 11.83 -13.49 0.72
CA LEU A 8 10.93 -14.53 1.23
C LEU A 8 11.13 -14.76 2.73
N ALA A 9 12.37 -14.87 3.20
CA ALA A 9 12.67 -15.06 4.61
C ALA A 9 12.39 -13.82 5.46
N LEU A 10 12.58 -12.61 4.91
CA LEU A 10 12.31 -11.35 5.59
C LEU A 10 10.81 -11.16 5.83
N TYR A 11 10.02 -11.38 4.78
CA TYR A 11 8.61 -11.03 4.80
C TYR A 11 7.70 -12.17 5.22
N ASP A 12 8.07 -13.43 5.01
CA ASP A 12 7.19 -14.58 5.17
C ASP A 12 5.82 -14.32 4.50
N LYS A 13 4.77 -14.05 5.29
CA LYS A 13 3.41 -13.76 4.78
C LYS A 13 2.97 -12.30 4.93
N SER A 14 3.86 -11.45 5.44
CA SER A 14 3.53 -10.07 5.82
C SER A 14 3.26 -9.11 4.66
N LEU A 15 3.51 -9.54 3.42
CA LEU A 15 3.11 -8.82 2.20
C LEU A 15 1.69 -9.12 1.77
N ILE A 16 1.06 -10.18 2.29
CA ILE A 16 -0.28 -10.62 1.88
C ILE A 16 -1.32 -9.98 2.80
N VAL A 17 -2.45 -9.58 2.22
CA VAL A 17 -3.62 -9.11 2.99
C VAL A 17 -4.13 -10.22 3.91
N ASN A 18 -4.42 -9.87 5.16
CA ASN A 18 -4.87 -10.83 6.17
C ASN A 18 -6.12 -11.60 5.71
N GLY A 19 -6.18 -12.88 6.03
CA GLY A 19 -7.31 -13.76 5.67
C GLY A 19 -7.20 -14.40 4.28
N GLN A 20 -6.19 -14.05 3.48
CA GLN A 20 -5.89 -14.75 2.24
C GLN A 20 -4.98 -15.96 2.48
N GLU A 21 -5.04 -16.91 1.55
CA GLU A 21 -4.23 -18.14 1.55
C GLU A 21 -2.72 -17.83 1.46
N ASP A 22 -1.93 -18.58 2.24
CA ASP A 22 -0.47 -18.44 2.31
C ASP A 22 0.22 -18.67 0.97
N GLU A 23 -0.39 -19.48 0.11
CA GLU A 23 0.06 -19.76 -1.24
C GLU A 23 0.20 -18.48 -2.08
N ALA A 24 -0.43 -17.36 -1.68
CA ALA A 24 -0.31 -16.05 -2.35
C ALA A 24 1.14 -15.57 -2.41
N MET A 25 2.01 -16.05 -1.52
CA MET A 25 3.42 -15.72 -1.53
C MET A 25 4.14 -16.25 -2.78
N TYR A 26 3.56 -17.22 -3.48
CA TYR A 26 4.12 -17.80 -4.71
C TYR A 26 3.51 -17.20 -5.98
N ASP A 27 2.61 -16.23 -5.86
CA ASP A 27 2.00 -15.58 -7.01
C ASP A 27 3.03 -14.71 -7.74
N LEU A 28 3.14 -14.89 -9.06
CA LEU A 28 3.98 -14.04 -9.90
C LEU A 28 3.58 -12.56 -9.81
N GLU A 29 2.28 -12.30 -9.66
CA GLU A 29 1.72 -10.95 -9.60
C GLU A 29 2.15 -10.20 -8.34
N LEU A 30 2.24 -10.88 -7.19
CA LEU A 30 2.78 -10.32 -5.95
C LEU A 30 4.20 -9.82 -6.18
N TRP A 31 5.09 -10.68 -6.70
CA TRP A 31 6.50 -10.33 -6.88
C TRP A 31 6.73 -9.28 -7.95
N SER A 32 5.93 -9.30 -9.02
CA SER A 32 5.98 -8.28 -10.07
C SER A 32 5.55 -6.91 -9.53
N SER A 33 4.45 -6.87 -8.79
CA SER A 33 3.94 -5.67 -8.12
C SER A 33 4.90 -5.14 -7.06
N TYR A 34 5.49 -6.04 -6.27
CA TYR A 34 6.45 -5.67 -5.25
C TYR A 34 7.74 -5.10 -5.86
N ALA A 35 8.22 -5.67 -6.97
CA ALA A 35 9.34 -5.11 -7.71
C ALA A 35 9.02 -3.71 -8.29
N GLU A 36 7.84 -3.52 -8.88
CA GLU A 36 7.39 -2.19 -9.33
C GLU A 36 7.38 -1.20 -8.16
N TYR A 37 6.79 -1.59 -7.03
CA TYR A 37 6.79 -0.78 -5.81
C TYR A 37 8.20 -0.36 -5.37
N LEU A 38 9.17 -1.29 -5.34
CA LEU A 38 10.55 -0.98 -4.98
C LEU A 38 11.22 -0.02 -5.96
N ILE A 39 10.99 -0.20 -7.27
CA ILE A 39 11.52 0.71 -8.31
C ILE A 39 10.94 2.11 -8.13
N LEU A 40 9.62 2.22 -7.92
CA LEU A 40 8.96 3.51 -7.65
C LEU A 40 9.53 4.16 -6.40
N HIS A 41 9.67 3.41 -5.31
CA HIS A 41 10.20 3.95 -4.06
C HIS A 41 11.65 4.43 -4.23
N SER A 42 12.50 3.66 -4.90
CA SER A 42 13.89 4.05 -5.19
C SER A 42 13.95 5.32 -6.03
N LEU A 43 13.12 5.41 -7.08
CA LEU A 43 13.10 6.56 -7.97
C LEU A 43 12.60 7.84 -7.29
N LEU A 44 11.54 7.74 -6.47
CA LEU A 44 10.93 8.90 -5.81
C LEU A 44 11.79 9.44 -4.67
N ASN A 45 12.66 8.61 -4.09
CA ASN A 45 13.50 8.97 -2.94
C ASN A 45 15.00 9.04 -3.29
N ASP A 46 15.37 8.93 -4.57
CA ASP A 46 16.74 8.98 -5.07
C ASP A 46 17.68 7.97 -4.35
N VAL A 47 17.20 6.74 -4.17
CA VAL A 47 17.94 5.67 -3.46
C VAL A 47 18.62 4.74 -4.44
N GLU A 48 19.95 4.70 -4.39
CA GLU A 48 20.78 3.84 -5.26
C GLU A 48 20.88 2.40 -4.77
N ILE A 49 20.88 2.18 -3.44
CA ILE A 49 21.09 0.87 -2.83
C ILE A 49 19.93 0.54 -1.89
N MET A 50 19.12 -0.45 -2.29
CA MET A 50 18.15 -1.10 -1.40
C MET A 50 18.73 -2.40 -0.87
N ASP A 51 19.19 -2.39 0.38
CA ASP A 51 19.58 -3.58 1.14
C ASP A 51 18.49 -3.98 2.15
N LEU A 52 18.71 -5.05 2.91
CA LEU A 52 17.72 -5.52 3.90
C LEU A 52 17.47 -4.53 5.04
N THR A 53 18.44 -3.68 5.38
CA THR A 53 18.28 -2.67 6.43
C THR A 53 17.38 -1.56 5.93
N TYR A 54 17.67 -1.05 4.73
CA TYR A 54 16.86 -0.05 4.06
C TYR A 54 15.41 -0.53 3.89
N LEU A 55 15.19 -1.77 3.46
CA LEU A 55 13.83 -2.30 3.29
C LEU A 55 13.03 -2.31 4.59
N LYS A 56 13.65 -2.64 5.73
CA LYS A 56 12.98 -2.62 7.04
C LYS A 56 12.62 -1.22 7.50
N GLU A 57 13.48 -0.24 7.24
CA GLU A 57 13.23 1.17 7.57
C GLU A 57 12.16 1.76 6.67
N MET A 58 12.20 1.40 5.38
CA MET A 58 11.23 1.84 4.37
C MET A 58 9.79 1.47 4.77
N GLU A 59 9.55 0.26 5.29
CA GLU A 59 8.21 -0.20 5.71
C GLU A 59 7.53 0.68 6.75
N ARG A 60 8.30 1.50 7.47
CA ARG A 60 7.77 2.48 8.42
C ARG A 60 7.17 3.71 7.76
N VAL A 61 7.63 4.05 6.56
CA VAL A 61 7.20 5.26 5.84
C VAL A 61 6.31 4.90 4.65
N SER A 62 6.61 3.78 4.00
CA SER A 62 5.87 3.28 2.85
C SER A 62 5.85 1.77 2.92
N ARG A 63 4.64 1.19 2.92
CA ARG A 63 4.45 -0.25 3.05
C ARG A 63 3.65 -0.79 1.88
N PHE A 64 4.06 -1.94 1.38
CA PHE A 64 3.35 -2.67 0.34
C PHE A 64 2.48 -3.78 0.92
N VAL A 65 1.28 -3.96 0.36
CA VAL A 65 0.43 -5.13 0.58
C VAL A 65 -0.18 -5.59 -0.74
N TYR A 66 -0.35 -6.91 -0.87
CA TYR A 66 -0.91 -7.58 -2.04
C TYR A 66 -2.21 -8.28 -1.66
N SER A 67 -3.26 -8.01 -2.44
CA SER A 67 -4.51 -8.75 -2.44
C SER A 67 -4.66 -9.51 -3.75
N ARG A 68 -4.94 -10.81 -3.66
CA ARG A 68 -5.42 -11.64 -4.79
C ARG A 68 -6.81 -11.26 -5.28
N SER A 69 -7.55 -10.46 -4.52
CA SER A 69 -8.91 -10.08 -4.90
C SER A 69 -8.90 -9.30 -6.21
N LYS A 70 -9.77 -9.74 -7.12
CA LYS A 70 -10.06 -9.03 -8.38
C LYS A 70 -11.17 -8.01 -8.21
N GLU A 71 -11.79 -7.98 -7.04
CA GLU A 71 -12.87 -7.07 -6.70
C GLU A 71 -12.30 -5.73 -6.23
N ALA A 72 -13.18 -4.76 -5.96
CA ALA A 72 -12.75 -3.44 -5.50
C ALA A 72 -12.02 -3.58 -4.17
N TRP A 73 -10.79 -3.04 -4.09
CA TRP A 73 -9.93 -3.13 -2.89
C TRP A 73 -10.62 -2.67 -1.59
N LEU A 74 -11.62 -1.80 -1.70
CA LEU A 74 -12.44 -1.31 -0.59
C LEU A 74 -13.18 -2.42 0.17
N GLN A 75 -13.52 -3.53 -0.50
CA GLN A 75 -14.17 -4.67 0.17
C GLN A 75 -13.20 -5.40 1.11
N ASP A 76 -11.90 -5.34 0.83
CA ASP A 76 -10.83 -5.91 1.65
C ASP A 76 -10.23 -4.89 2.63
N LEU A 77 -10.80 -3.67 2.75
CA LEU A 77 -10.19 -2.54 3.45
C LEU A 77 -9.79 -2.87 4.90
N ASN A 78 -10.64 -3.55 5.66
CA ASN A 78 -10.35 -3.94 7.05
C ASN A 78 -9.15 -4.90 7.12
N ASN A 79 -9.10 -5.88 6.21
CA ASN A 79 -7.99 -6.82 6.13
C ASN A 79 -6.70 -6.10 5.71
N ILE A 80 -6.77 -5.20 4.73
CA ILE A 80 -5.66 -4.36 4.26
C ILE A 80 -5.09 -3.52 5.41
N ILE A 81 -5.94 -2.80 6.15
CA ILE A 81 -5.53 -1.97 7.29
C ILE A 81 -4.87 -2.82 8.36
N SER A 82 -5.45 -3.99 8.68
CA SER A 82 -4.92 -4.87 9.71
C SER A 82 -3.53 -5.44 9.37
N SER A 83 -3.23 -5.67 8.09
CA SER A 83 -1.89 -6.08 7.62
C SER A 83 -0.87 -4.96 7.76
N ALA A 84 -1.28 -3.71 7.52
CA ALA A 84 -0.39 -2.55 7.50
C ALA A 84 -0.04 -1.99 8.89
N ARG A 85 -1.03 -1.98 9.81
CA ARG A 85 -0.99 -1.26 11.11
C ARG A 85 0.22 -1.58 11.98
N LYS A 86 0.80 -2.78 11.86
CA LYS A 86 1.91 -3.20 12.75
C LYS A 86 3.23 -2.49 12.50
N LEU A 87 3.45 -1.90 11.32
CA LEU A 87 4.78 -1.39 10.94
C LEU A 87 4.79 0.05 10.40
N LEU A 88 3.66 0.58 9.91
CA LEU A 88 3.60 1.89 9.27
C LEU A 88 3.42 3.01 10.32
N ASP A 89 4.32 4.00 10.31
CA ASP A 89 4.25 5.17 11.18
C ASP A 89 3.20 6.19 10.65
N ASP A 90 2.77 7.11 11.52
CA ASP A 90 1.84 8.19 11.17
C ASP A 90 2.37 9.04 10.01
N GLY A 91 1.50 9.34 9.06
CA GLY A 91 1.82 10.04 7.81
C GLY A 91 2.40 9.13 6.71
N GLY A 92 2.56 7.84 6.98
CA GLY A 92 3.03 6.87 6.00
C GLY A 92 2.06 6.63 4.83
N VAL A 93 2.52 5.85 3.85
CA VAL A 93 1.72 5.45 2.68
C VAL A 93 1.62 3.93 2.60
N LEU A 94 0.38 3.43 2.56
CA LEU A 94 0.08 2.04 2.27
C LEU A 94 -0.16 1.87 0.77
N VAL A 95 0.78 1.23 0.09
CA VAL A 95 0.70 0.87 -1.32
C VAL A 95 0.03 -0.49 -1.46
N VAL A 96 -1.15 -0.51 -2.08
CA VAL A 96 -1.96 -1.71 -2.27
C VAL A 96 -1.85 -2.15 -3.73
N SER A 97 -1.42 -3.40 -3.94
CA SER A 97 -1.62 -4.09 -5.22
C SER A 97 -2.85 -4.98 -5.12
N SER A 98 -3.76 -4.83 -6.09
CA SER A 98 -5.00 -5.61 -6.23
C SER A 98 -5.41 -5.63 -7.70
N GLY A 99 -6.41 -6.45 -8.05
CA GLY A 99 -6.97 -6.43 -9.40
C GLY A 99 -7.74 -5.15 -9.75
N ASP A 100 -8.01 -4.26 -8.79
CA ASP A 100 -8.67 -2.98 -9.05
C ASP A 100 -7.70 -1.95 -9.65
N VAL A 101 -7.84 -1.75 -10.96
CA VAL A 101 -7.20 -0.67 -11.71
C VAL A 101 -8.19 0.46 -12.05
N GLY A 102 -9.45 0.34 -11.63
CA GLY A 102 -10.56 1.22 -11.94
C GLY A 102 -10.61 2.45 -11.04
N SER A 103 -10.34 2.23 -9.76
CA SER A 103 -10.38 3.23 -8.69
C SER A 103 -9.38 4.38 -8.89
N PRO A 104 -9.60 5.53 -8.23
CA PRO A 104 -8.59 6.59 -8.16
C PRO A 104 -7.25 6.08 -7.62
N PRO A 105 -6.11 6.58 -8.11
CA PRO A 105 -4.78 6.09 -7.70
C PRO A 105 -4.49 6.35 -6.22
N ILE A 106 -4.97 7.46 -5.66
CA ILE A 106 -4.87 7.77 -4.24
C ILE A 106 -6.29 7.73 -3.66
N ALA A 107 -6.48 6.98 -2.59
CA ALA A 107 -7.78 6.92 -1.93
C ALA A 107 -8.06 8.21 -1.15
N ASP A 108 -9.31 8.68 -1.20
CA ASP A 108 -9.74 9.83 -0.40
C ASP A 108 -9.80 9.43 1.09
N LYS A 109 -8.94 10.04 1.91
CA LYS A 109 -8.92 9.83 3.37
C LYS A 109 -10.28 10.08 4.01
N ASN A 110 -11.02 11.09 3.54
CA ASN A 110 -12.35 11.39 4.08
C ASN A 110 -13.32 10.25 3.79
N PHE A 111 -13.20 9.60 2.63
CA PHE A 111 -14.05 8.47 2.30
C PHE A 111 -13.70 7.23 3.14
N ILE A 112 -12.39 6.95 3.32
CA ILE A 112 -11.92 5.83 4.16
C ILE A 112 -12.36 5.99 5.61
N LYS A 113 -12.34 7.22 6.14
CA LYS A 113 -12.83 7.55 7.49
C LYS A 113 -14.23 6.98 7.78
N TYR A 114 -15.14 7.00 6.79
CA TYR A 114 -16.51 6.51 6.96
C TYR A 114 -16.66 4.99 6.80
N LEU A 115 -15.64 4.31 6.28
CA LEU A 115 -15.68 2.87 6.01
C LEU A 115 -15.00 2.03 7.10
N VAL A 116 -14.11 2.63 7.88
CA VAL A 116 -13.45 1.95 9.00
C VAL A 116 -14.39 1.90 10.19
N GLU A 117 -14.82 0.69 10.55
CA GLU A 117 -15.70 0.46 11.70
C GLU A 117 -15.04 0.95 12.99
N ASP A 118 -15.81 1.69 13.81
CA ASP A 118 -15.39 2.08 15.16
C ASP A 118 -15.49 0.84 16.07
N ILE A 119 -14.33 0.28 16.38
CA ILE A 119 -14.19 -0.84 17.32
C ILE A 119 -13.73 -0.38 18.73
N ALA A 120 -13.58 0.94 18.93
CA ALA A 120 -13.26 1.54 20.22
C ALA A 120 -14.54 1.92 21.00
N ALA A 121 -15.65 2.13 20.31
CA ALA A 121 -16.97 2.26 20.92
C ALA A 121 -17.54 0.87 21.29
N PRO A 122 -17.83 0.58 22.57
CA PRO A 122 -18.56 -0.63 22.91
C PRO A 122 -19.92 -0.61 22.20
N ALA A 123 -20.31 -1.73 21.58
CA ALA A 123 -21.66 -1.91 21.08
C ALA A 123 -22.64 -1.62 22.24
N ALA A 124 -23.52 -0.65 22.08
CA ALA A 124 -24.39 -0.11 23.14
C ALA A 124 -25.47 -1.10 23.64
N GLU A 125 -25.26 -2.41 23.49
CA GLU A 125 -26.25 -3.46 23.78
C GLU A 125 -25.80 -4.50 24.83
N TYR A 126 -24.64 -4.34 25.48
CA TYR A 126 -24.23 -5.21 26.59
C TYR A 126 -24.18 -4.44 27.90
N ASP A 127 -25.30 -4.50 28.63
CA ASP A 127 -25.57 -3.83 29.91
C ASP A 127 -25.10 -4.68 31.11
N ASP A 128 -23.97 -5.40 31.01
CA ASP A 128 -23.43 -6.21 32.10
C ASP A 128 -21.91 -5.98 32.26
N ASP A 129 -21.60 -5.14 33.26
CA ASP A 129 -20.55 -5.30 34.29
C ASP A 129 -19.38 -6.26 34.00
N ASP A 130 -18.46 -5.90 33.08
CA ASP A 130 -17.00 -6.03 33.24
C ASP A 130 -16.31 -5.31 32.06
N GLY A 131 -16.03 -4.02 32.25
CA GLY A 131 -15.50 -3.14 31.21
C GLY A 131 -14.09 -3.51 30.77
N THR A 132 -13.96 -4.41 29.80
CA THR A 132 -12.73 -4.59 29.04
C THR A 132 -12.50 -3.33 28.20
N ARG A 133 -11.72 -2.39 28.74
CA ARG A 133 -11.15 -1.29 27.94
C ARG A 133 -10.31 -1.90 26.82
N ILE A 134 -10.79 -1.81 25.59
CA ILE A 134 -10.01 -2.16 24.41
C ILE A 134 -9.07 -0.97 24.15
N ASP A 135 -7.94 -0.91 24.86
CA ASP A 135 -6.88 0.11 24.65
C ASP A 135 -6.20 -0.01 23.25
N MET A 136 -6.74 -0.82 22.34
CA MET A 136 -6.26 -1.04 20.96
C MET A 136 -7.30 -0.79 19.86
N GLY A 137 -8.48 -0.25 20.21
CA GLY A 137 -9.49 0.13 19.23
C GLY A 137 -8.97 1.27 18.34
N ILE A 138 -9.28 1.22 17.04
CA ILE A 138 -9.14 2.41 16.20
C ILE A 138 -10.25 3.36 16.67
N GLU A 139 -9.89 4.48 17.28
CA GLU A 139 -10.84 5.57 17.45
C GLU A 139 -11.34 5.93 16.05
N SER A 140 -12.65 5.80 15.85
CA SER A 140 -13.37 6.11 14.60
C SER A 140 -12.58 6.99 13.62
N GLY A 141 -12.18 6.38 12.51
CA GLY A 141 -12.10 7.12 11.26
C GLY A 141 -10.84 7.95 10.96
N ASP A 142 -9.83 8.00 11.84
CA ASP A 142 -8.56 8.67 11.51
C ASP A 142 -7.46 7.65 11.22
N VAL A 143 -7.56 7.00 10.05
CA VAL A 143 -6.43 6.20 9.54
C VAL A 143 -5.24 7.13 9.34
N PRO A 144 -4.13 6.96 10.07
CA PRO A 144 -3.06 7.96 10.11
C PRO A 144 -2.15 7.91 8.87
N PHE A 145 -2.52 7.13 7.85
CA PHE A 145 -1.74 6.91 6.63
C PHE A 145 -2.61 7.03 5.37
N SER A 146 -1.96 7.29 4.25
CA SER A 146 -2.58 7.40 2.92
C SER A 146 -2.61 6.04 2.22
N PHE A 147 -3.55 5.84 1.30
CA PHE A 147 -3.59 4.64 0.46
C PHE A 147 -3.27 4.99 -0.98
N ALA A 148 -2.37 4.23 -1.58
CA ALA A 148 -2.01 4.33 -2.98
C ALA A 148 -2.26 2.99 -3.68
N LEU A 149 -3.05 2.98 -4.75
CA LEU A 149 -3.37 1.77 -5.51
C LEU A 149 -2.40 1.65 -6.68
N LEU A 150 -1.52 0.64 -6.62
CA LEU A 150 -0.38 0.52 -7.54
C LEU A 150 -0.84 0.37 -9.01
N GLY A 151 -1.82 -0.49 -9.27
CA GLY A 151 -2.36 -0.67 -10.63
C GLY A 151 -3.02 0.60 -11.18
N SER A 152 -3.78 1.32 -10.35
CA SER A 152 -4.37 2.61 -10.74
C SER A 152 -3.33 3.70 -10.94
N LEU A 153 -2.26 3.74 -10.13
CA LEU A 153 -1.12 4.63 -10.31
C LEU A 153 -0.46 4.40 -11.67
N HIS A 154 -0.17 3.14 -12.01
CA HIS A 154 0.40 2.79 -13.31
C HIS A 154 -0.51 3.23 -14.46
N ARG A 155 -1.82 2.95 -14.36
CA ARG A 155 -2.80 3.37 -15.36
C ARG A 155 -2.81 4.89 -15.56
N GLU A 156 -2.79 5.65 -14.47
CA GLU A 156 -2.86 7.10 -14.51
C GLU A 156 -1.55 7.72 -15.01
N CYS A 157 -0.42 7.31 -14.45
CA CYS A 157 0.88 7.91 -14.72
C CYS A 157 1.42 7.52 -16.10
N ILE A 158 1.22 6.26 -16.51
CA ILE A 158 1.86 5.67 -17.69
C ILE A 158 0.85 5.39 -18.78
N THR A 159 -0.11 4.47 -18.56
CA THR A 159 -0.99 3.99 -19.63
C THR A 159 -1.80 5.10 -20.29
N ARG A 160 -2.38 6.02 -19.50
CA ARG A 160 -3.15 7.17 -20.02
C ARG A 160 -2.29 8.25 -20.68
N ASN A 161 -0.97 8.23 -20.44
CA ASN A 161 -0.03 9.23 -20.91
C ASN A 161 0.98 8.65 -21.91
N GLU A 162 0.75 7.45 -22.45
CA GLU A 162 1.73 6.70 -23.29
C GLU A 162 2.32 7.55 -24.43
N GLN A 163 1.51 8.43 -25.03
CA GLN A 163 1.93 9.28 -26.13
C GLN A 163 3.02 10.28 -25.73
N ALA A 164 3.01 10.74 -24.48
CA ALA A 164 4.02 11.67 -23.96
C ALA A 164 5.41 11.02 -23.84
N PHE A 165 5.49 9.69 -23.80
CA PHE A 165 6.75 8.95 -23.73
C PHE A 165 7.35 8.66 -25.11
N LEU A 166 6.63 8.91 -26.20
CA LEU A 166 7.10 8.59 -27.55
C LEU A 166 8.25 9.50 -27.98
N GLY A 167 9.31 8.89 -28.52
CA GLY A 167 10.48 9.59 -29.07
C GLY A 167 11.43 10.19 -28.04
N LEU A 168 11.18 9.98 -26.75
CA LEU A 168 12.08 10.37 -25.66
C LEU A 168 13.28 9.43 -25.57
N ASN A 169 14.45 9.97 -25.22
CA ASN A 169 15.61 9.16 -24.86
C ASN A 169 15.49 8.65 -23.41
N SER A 170 16.38 7.73 -23.01
CA SER A 170 16.33 7.10 -21.67
C SER A 170 16.32 8.09 -20.50
N LEU A 171 17.08 9.19 -20.60
CA LEU A 171 17.13 10.20 -19.53
C LEU A 171 15.80 10.95 -19.43
N GLN A 172 15.26 11.39 -20.57
CA GLN A 172 13.96 12.06 -20.64
C GLN A 172 12.80 11.15 -20.20
N LEU A 173 12.85 9.86 -20.54
CA LEU A 173 11.87 8.87 -20.10
C LEU A 173 11.87 8.75 -18.57
N MET A 174 13.05 8.70 -17.94
CA MET A 174 13.16 8.60 -16.48
C MET A 174 12.71 9.88 -15.78
N GLU A 175 13.03 11.06 -16.33
CA GLU A 175 12.55 12.34 -15.81
C GLU A 175 11.02 12.43 -15.86
N LEU A 176 10.42 12.14 -17.02
CA LEU A 176 8.96 12.18 -17.18
C LEU A 176 8.27 11.13 -16.30
N PHE A 177 8.83 9.93 -16.21
CA PHE A 177 8.31 8.88 -15.35
C PHE A 177 8.33 9.32 -13.88
N LYS A 178 9.46 9.84 -13.39
CA LYS A 178 9.58 10.36 -12.01
C LYS A 178 8.59 11.49 -11.76
N GLU A 179 8.45 12.43 -12.70
CA GLU A 179 7.52 13.55 -12.60
C GLU A 179 6.07 13.07 -12.45
N LYS A 180 5.61 12.17 -13.33
CA LYS A 180 4.23 11.67 -13.32
C LYS A 180 3.87 10.99 -12.01
N TYR A 181 4.71 10.07 -11.52
CA TYR A 181 4.47 9.41 -10.24
C TYR A 181 4.60 10.39 -9.05
N SER A 182 5.58 11.29 -9.05
CA SER A 182 5.74 12.28 -7.97
C SER A 182 4.50 13.16 -7.81
N ASN A 183 3.88 13.57 -8.93
CA ASN A 183 2.66 14.37 -8.91
C ASN A 183 1.48 13.63 -8.26
N GLU A 184 1.35 12.32 -8.48
CA GLU A 184 0.32 11.52 -7.82
C GLU A 184 0.65 11.26 -6.34
N PHE A 185 1.87 10.84 -6.02
CA PHE A 185 2.28 10.58 -4.63
C PHE A 185 2.26 11.82 -3.74
N ASN A 186 2.46 13.02 -4.29
CA ASN A 186 2.33 14.26 -3.52
C ASN A 186 0.90 14.50 -3.00
N LYS A 187 -0.13 13.83 -3.56
CA LYS A 187 -1.50 13.88 -3.05
C LYS A 187 -1.69 13.05 -1.76
N CYS A 188 -0.71 12.23 -1.39
CA CYS A 188 -0.70 11.51 -0.12
C CYS A 188 -0.28 12.37 1.08
N LYS A 189 0.34 13.54 0.84
CA LYS A 189 0.83 14.48 1.85
C LYS A 189 -0.25 15.51 2.16
#